data_AF-A0A8S0UL76-F1
#
_entry.id   AF-A0A8S0UL76-F1
#
_cell.length_a   1.000
_cell.length_b   1.000
_cell.length_c   1.000
_cell.angle_alpha   90.00
_cell.angle_beta   90.00
_cell.angle_gamma   90.00
#
_symmetry.space_group_name_H-M   'P 1'
#
loop_
_entity.id
_entity.type
_entity.pdbx_description
1 polymer ?
#
loop_
_entity_poly.entity_id
_entity_poly.type
_entity_poly.pdbx_seq_one_letter_code
_entity_poly.pdbx_strand_id
1 'polypeptide(L)'
;MASKETCRTELRSAVRLLSDRCLYSASKWAAEQLMGIEQDPAKYTPSHTRFQRGSSSIRRRFRTAASGDSSATPSGGVSYVATPLMAGVEEYDYAAVDNDFYLLAKSYFDCREYRRAAHVLRDQISKKAIFLRCYALYLDGVEEVKML
;
A
#
# COMPACT_ATOMS: atom_id res chain seq x y z
N MET A 1 -28.93 -9.38 14.10
CA MET A 1 -27.82 -8.66 14.78
C MET A 1 -26.53 -9.19 14.19
N ALA A 2 -25.75 -8.36 13.49
CA ALA A 2 -24.44 -8.79 12.96
C ALA A 2 -23.53 -9.22 14.12
N SER A 3 -22.80 -10.33 13.96
CA SER A 3 -21.86 -10.75 15.00
C SER A 3 -20.73 -9.71 15.12
N LYS A 4 -20.19 -9.51 16.33
CA LYS A 4 -19.04 -8.60 16.55
C LYS A 4 -17.86 -8.95 15.60
N GLU A 5 -17.69 -10.23 15.27
CA GLU A 5 -16.65 -10.69 14.33
C GLU A 5 -16.93 -10.25 12.88
N THR A 6 -18.19 -10.34 12.42
CA THR A 6 -18.58 -9.87 11.08
C THR A 6 -18.26 -8.38 10.93
N CYS A 7 -18.66 -7.56 11.90
CA CYS A 7 -18.35 -6.14 11.91
C CYS A 7 -16.83 -5.87 11.90
N ARG A 8 -16.06 -6.66 12.65
CA ARG A 8 -14.59 -6.58 12.66
C ARG A 8 -13.98 -6.87 11.28
N THR A 9 -14.48 -7.88 10.57
CA THR A 9 -14.02 -8.20 9.21
C THR A 9 -14.38 -7.10 8.20
N GLU A 10 -15.58 -6.54 8.30
CA GLU A 10 -16.04 -5.45 7.44
C GLU A 10 -15.21 -4.19 7.64
N LEU A 11 -14.94 -3.79 8.89
CA LEU A 11 -14.10 -2.63 9.19
C LEU A 11 -12.67 -2.80 8.69
N ARG A 12 -12.07 -3.99 8.80
CA ARG A 12 -10.75 -4.27 8.21
C ARG A 12 -10.74 -4.09 6.69
N SER A 13 -11.79 -4.54 6.02
CA SER A 13 -11.94 -4.36 4.57
C SER A 13 -12.16 -2.89 4.22
N ALA A 14 -12.98 -2.16 4.99
CA ALA A 14 -13.23 -0.73 4.80
C ALA A 14 -11.93 0.09 4.94
N VAL A 15 -11.12 -0.16 5.97
CA VAL A 15 -9.82 0.53 6.17
C VAL A 15 -8.94 0.39 4.93
N ARG A 16 -8.81 -0.83 4.39
CA ARG A 16 -8.02 -1.07 3.18
C ARG A 16 -8.61 -0.32 1.98
N LEU A 17 -9.91 -0.50 1.72
CA LEU A 17 -10.58 0.09 0.54
C LEU A 17 -10.60 1.63 0.54
N LEU A 18 -10.68 2.24 1.72
CA LEU A 18 -10.66 3.70 1.92
C LEU A 18 -9.24 4.25 1.81
N SER A 19 -8.25 3.58 2.43
CA SER A 19 -6.83 3.94 2.30
C SER A 19 -6.37 3.86 0.84
N ASP A 20 -6.80 2.79 0.17
CA ASP A 20 -6.61 2.57 -1.26
C ASP A 20 -7.26 3.63 -2.14
N ARG A 21 -8.11 4.51 -1.61
CA ARG A 21 -8.74 5.62 -2.35
C ARG A 21 -8.32 6.98 -1.82
N CYS A 22 -7.32 7.00 -0.94
CA CYS A 22 -6.83 8.19 -0.25
C CYS A 22 -7.91 8.93 0.57
N LEU A 23 -8.96 8.22 1.00
CA LEU A 23 -10.02 8.75 1.88
C LEU A 23 -9.57 8.66 3.34
N TYR A 24 -8.52 9.41 3.68
CA TYR A 24 -7.77 9.25 4.91
C TYR A 24 -8.61 9.46 6.18
N SER A 25 -9.49 10.46 6.21
CA SER A 25 -10.36 10.72 7.36
C SER A 25 -11.33 9.56 7.63
N ALA A 26 -11.95 9.02 6.57
CA ALA A 26 -12.88 7.89 6.70
C ALA A 26 -12.14 6.60 7.07
N SER A 27 -10.97 6.36 6.48
CA SER A 27 -10.14 5.20 6.82
C SER A 27 -9.68 5.24 8.28
N LYS A 28 -9.25 6.42 8.75
CA LYS A 28 -8.87 6.65 10.15
C LYS A 28 -10.03 6.34 11.09
N TRP A 29 -11.21 6.88 10.80
CA TRP A 29 -12.40 6.61 11.59
C TRP A 29 -12.74 5.11 11.63
N ALA A 30 -12.74 4.43 10.48
CA ALA A 30 -12.99 2.99 10.43
C ALA A 30 -11.96 2.19 11.26
N ALA A 31 -10.69 2.62 11.27
CA ALA A 31 -9.65 2.02 12.09
C ALA A 31 -9.88 2.28 13.59
N GLU A 32 -10.31 3.48 13.99
CA GLU A 32 -10.69 3.80 15.37
C GLU A 32 -11.84 2.90 15.84
N GLN A 33 -12.90 2.76 15.03
CA GLN A 33 -14.01 1.84 15.34
C GLN A 33 -13.56 0.39 15.48
N LEU A 34 -12.64 -0.07 14.61
CA LEU A 34 -12.11 -1.43 14.64
C LEU A 34 -11.37 -1.73 15.95
N MET A 35 -10.65 -0.74 16.50
CA MET A 35 -9.94 -0.85 17.77
C MET A 35 -10.88 -0.80 18.98
N GLY A 36 -12.06 -0.17 18.84
CA GLY A 36 -13.09 -0.11 19.88
C GLY A 36 -13.94 -1.38 20.04
N ILE A 37 -13.88 -2.33 19.09
CA ILE A 37 -14.58 -3.62 19.22
C ILE A 37 -13.82 -4.49 20.23
N GLU A 38 -14.43 -4.72 21.39
CA GLU A 38 -13.93 -5.62 22.42
C GLU A 38 -13.56 -6.98 21.83
N GLN A 39 -12.34 -7.43 22.13
CA GLN A 39 -11.88 -8.76 21.77
C GLN A 39 -12.22 -9.73 22.89
N ASP A 40 -12.65 -10.93 22.51
CA ASP A 40 -12.85 -12.02 23.45
C ASP A 40 -11.52 -12.33 24.17
N PRO A 41 -11.41 -12.09 25.50
CA PRO A 41 -10.16 -12.26 26.23
C PRO A 41 -9.68 -13.70 26.23
N ALA A 42 -10.56 -14.69 26.01
CA ALA A 42 -10.18 -16.09 25.89
C ALA A 42 -9.39 -16.38 24.60
N LYS A 43 -9.54 -15.54 23.57
CA LYS A 43 -8.88 -15.68 22.26
C LYS A 43 -7.69 -14.74 22.08
N TYR A 44 -7.48 -13.79 23.00
CA TYR A 44 -6.46 -12.76 22.89
C TYR A 44 -5.69 -12.60 24.21
N THR A 45 -4.51 -13.22 24.31
CA THR A 45 -3.56 -12.89 25.39
C THR A 45 -3.13 -11.42 25.24
N PRO A 46 -3.28 -10.58 26.26
CA PRO A 46 -3.03 -9.15 26.17
C PRO A 46 -1.52 -8.85 26.22
N SER A 47 -0.79 -9.20 25.17
CA SER A 47 0.65 -8.92 25.03
C SER A 47 0.96 -7.79 24.05
N HIS A 48 -0.02 -7.28 23.29
CA HIS A 48 0.23 -6.33 22.19
C HIS A 48 -0.28 -4.90 22.39
N THR A 49 -0.95 -4.56 23.50
CA THR A 49 -1.37 -3.16 23.77
C THR A 49 -0.31 -2.34 24.50
N ARG A 50 0.79 -2.96 24.94
CA ARG A 50 1.90 -2.23 25.53
C ARG A 50 2.74 -1.68 24.38
N PHE A 51 2.44 -0.46 23.96
CA PHE A 51 3.47 0.42 23.42
C PHE A 51 4.67 0.35 24.37
N GLN A 52 5.69 -0.44 24.02
CA GLN A 52 7.00 -0.31 24.60
C GLN A 52 7.58 1.02 24.09
N ARG A 53 7.08 2.11 24.69
CA ARG A 53 7.69 3.43 24.71
C ARG A 53 8.99 3.28 25.53
N GLY A 54 9.98 2.64 24.92
CA GLY A 54 11.20 2.22 25.60
C GLY A 54 12.30 1.62 24.72
N SER A 55 12.03 1.21 23.48
CA SER A 55 13.09 0.65 22.61
C SER A 55 13.52 1.64 21.54
N SER A 56 14.04 2.80 21.96
CA SER A 56 14.92 3.61 21.12
C SER A 56 16.32 2.98 21.13
N SER A 57 16.61 2.15 20.13
CA SER A 57 17.99 1.94 19.69
C SER A 57 18.03 1.50 18.22
N ILE A 58 17.59 2.38 17.32
CA ILE A 58 18.17 2.42 15.98
C ILE A 58 19.62 2.90 16.13
N ARG A 59 20.51 1.97 16.50
CA ARG A 59 21.93 2.12 16.25
C ARG A 59 22.11 2.00 14.75
N ARG A 60 22.09 3.16 14.07
CA ARG A 60 22.70 3.32 12.76
C ARG A 60 24.16 2.89 12.87
N ARG A 61 24.47 1.64 12.53
CA ARG A 61 25.81 1.24 12.12
C ARG A 61 25.85 1.27 10.61
N PHE A 62 26.20 2.44 10.06
CA PHE A 62 26.92 2.45 8.81
C PHE A 62 28.26 1.76 9.08
N ARG A 63 28.42 0.52 8.61
CA ARG A 63 29.75 -0.09 8.50
C ARG A 63 30.18 0.05 7.04
N THR A 64 30.95 1.08 6.79
CA THR A 64 31.97 1.08 5.74
C THR A 64 33.15 0.25 6.24
N ALA A 65 33.48 -0.83 5.54
CA ALA A 65 34.83 -1.40 5.48
C ALA A 65 34.88 -2.46 4.38
N ALA A 66 35.78 -2.21 3.44
CA ALA A 66 36.21 -3.13 2.41
C ALA A 66 37.04 -4.31 2.98
N SER A 67 37.28 -5.28 2.10
CA SER A 67 38.37 -6.28 2.06
C SER A 67 38.24 -7.58 2.88
N GLY A 68 38.29 -8.71 2.14
CA GLY A 68 38.71 -10.08 2.52
C GLY A 68 37.85 -10.81 3.57
N ASP A 69 37.53 -12.10 3.49
CA ASP A 69 38.16 -13.18 2.76
C ASP A 69 37.17 -14.36 2.61
N SER A 70 37.48 -15.16 1.59
CA SER A 70 36.99 -16.45 1.11
C SER A 70 36.40 -17.45 2.12
N SER A 71 35.21 -17.97 1.82
CA SER A 71 34.92 -19.43 1.75
C SER A 71 33.45 -19.67 1.35
N ALA A 72 33.16 -19.65 0.05
CA ALA A 72 31.88 -20.12 -0.47
C ALA A 72 32.15 -21.26 -1.45
N THR A 73 31.85 -22.49 -1.04
CA THR A 73 31.81 -23.66 -1.92
C THR A 73 30.49 -23.62 -2.70
N PRO A 74 30.47 -23.45 -4.04
CA PRO A 74 29.26 -23.65 -4.80
C PRO A 74 29.13 -25.14 -5.13
N SER A 75 28.20 -25.82 -4.47
CA SER A 75 27.76 -27.16 -4.88
C SER A 75 27.08 -27.06 -6.25
N GLY A 76 27.76 -27.58 -7.27
CA GLY A 76 27.28 -27.66 -8.64
C GLY A 76 26.09 -28.61 -8.81
N GLY A 77 25.18 -28.25 -9.70
CA GLY A 77 24.03 -29.06 -10.06
C GLY A 77 23.20 -28.43 -11.17
N VAL A 78 23.59 -28.73 -12.41
CA VAL A 78 22.81 -28.65 -13.67
C VAL A 78 22.25 -27.26 -14.05
N SER A 79 22.96 -26.59 -14.96
CA SER A 79 22.41 -25.54 -15.81
C SER A 79 21.43 -26.17 -16.79
N TYR A 80 20.14 -26.07 -16.50
CA TYR A 80 19.14 -26.10 -17.55
C TYR A 80 19.18 -24.73 -18.22
N VAL A 81 19.78 -24.66 -19.41
CA VAL A 81 19.48 -23.58 -20.35
C VAL A 81 18.02 -23.76 -20.71
N ALA A 82 17.15 -23.09 -19.96
CA ALA A 82 15.75 -22.95 -20.30
C ALA A 82 15.71 -22.09 -21.56
N THR A 83 15.66 -22.75 -22.71
CA THR A 83 15.26 -22.14 -23.97
C THR A 83 13.94 -21.42 -23.70
N PRO A 84 13.82 -20.09 -23.87
CA PRO A 84 12.54 -19.44 -23.70
C PRO A 84 11.64 -19.96 -24.82
N LEU A 85 10.73 -20.84 -24.45
CA LEU A 85 9.70 -21.34 -25.35
C LEU A 85 8.81 -20.14 -25.68
N MET A 86 9.02 -19.59 -26.88
CA MET A 86 8.14 -18.64 -27.53
C MET A 86 6.79 -19.31 -27.79
N ALA A 87 5.98 -19.41 -26.74
CA ALA A 87 4.61 -19.87 -26.80
C ALA A 87 3.68 -18.64 -26.78
N GLY A 88 3.46 -18.11 -27.98
CA GLY A 88 2.15 -17.63 -28.42
C GLY A 88 1.53 -16.44 -27.68
N VAL A 89 1.63 -15.27 -28.31
CA VAL A 89 0.80 -14.06 -28.12
C VAL A 89 1.01 -13.35 -26.79
N GLU A 90 1.63 -12.17 -26.87
CA GLU A 90 1.85 -11.24 -25.76
C GLU A 90 0.50 -10.74 -25.20
N GLU A 91 -0.11 -11.51 -24.31
CA GLU A 91 -1.04 -10.98 -23.32
C GLU A 91 -0.19 -10.18 -22.33
N TYR A 92 0.24 -8.97 -22.75
CA TYR A 92 0.78 -8.00 -21.81
C TYR A 92 -0.20 -7.92 -20.65
N ASP A 93 0.30 -8.00 -19.42
CA ASP A 93 -0.50 -7.85 -18.22
C ASP A 93 -0.95 -6.37 -18.12
N TYR A 94 -1.96 -6.01 -18.91
CA TYR A 94 -2.59 -4.69 -18.91
C TYR A 94 -3.08 -4.32 -17.51
N ALA A 95 -3.41 -5.32 -16.67
CA ALA A 95 -3.79 -5.10 -15.28
C ALA A 95 -2.59 -4.69 -14.40
N ALA A 96 -1.37 -5.20 -14.66
CA ALA A 96 -0.16 -4.72 -14.01
C ALA A 96 0.19 -3.29 -14.43
N VAL A 97 0.08 -2.96 -15.72
CA VAL A 97 0.36 -1.59 -16.21
C VAL A 97 -0.63 -0.57 -15.63
N ASP A 98 -1.92 -0.91 -15.56
CA ASP A 98 -2.92 -0.07 -14.88
C ASP A 98 -2.62 0.10 -13.38
N ASN A 99 -2.00 -0.91 -12.75
CA ASN A 99 -1.53 -0.82 -11.37
C ASN A 99 -0.38 0.17 -11.21
N ASP A 100 0.58 0.18 -12.14
CA ASP A 100 1.74 1.08 -12.12
C ASP A 100 1.33 2.55 -12.26
N PHE A 101 0.41 2.85 -13.18
CA PHE A 101 -0.16 4.20 -13.30
C PHE A 101 -0.88 4.63 -12.03
N TYR A 102 -1.61 3.71 -11.40
CA TYR A 102 -2.28 3.96 -10.14
C TYR A 102 -1.28 4.26 -9.00
N LEU A 103 -0.22 3.47 -8.89
CA LEU A 103 0.85 3.65 -7.90
C LEU A 103 1.55 5.01 -8.07
N LEU A 104 1.91 5.37 -9.31
CA LEU A 104 2.50 6.67 -9.61
C LEU A 104 1.55 7.81 -9.22
N ALA A 105 0.28 7.74 -9.63
CA ALA A 105 -0.70 8.77 -9.30
C ALA A 105 -0.93 8.90 -7.79
N LYS A 106 -0.93 7.78 -7.06
CA LYS A 106 -1.01 7.78 -5.59
C LYS A 106 0.19 8.48 -4.96
N SER A 107 1.41 8.28 -5.48
CA SER A 107 2.60 8.99 -4.99
C SER A 107 2.48 10.51 -5.14
N TYR A 108 1.97 10.99 -6.28
CA TYR A 108 1.67 12.41 -6.47
C TYR A 108 0.57 12.91 -5.53
N PHE A 109 -0.49 12.12 -5.36
CA PHE A 109 -1.58 12.44 -4.45
C PHE A 109 -1.09 12.60 -3.00
N ASP A 110 -0.22 11.71 -2.54
CA ASP A 110 0.35 11.73 -1.19
C ASP A 110 1.27 12.95 -0.98
N CYS A 111 1.92 13.43 -2.04
CA CYS A 111 2.67 14.69 -2.06
C CYS A 111 1.79 15.94 -2.25
N ARG A 112 0.46 15.79 -2.30
CA ARG A 112 -0.52 16.86 -2.58
C ARG A 112 -0.42 17.49 -3.97
N GLU A 113 0.19 16.80 -4.92
CA GLU A 113 0.30 17.26 -6.30
C GLU A 113 -0.92 16.78 -7.11
N TYR A 114 -2.11 17.29 -6.77
CA TYR A 114 -3.37 16.72 -7.25
C TYR A 114 -3.55 16.83 -8.77
N ARG A 115 -3.18 17.97 -9.38
CA ARG A 115 -3.23 18.13 -10.84
C ARG A 115 -2.40 17.08 -11.58
N ARG A 116 -1.20 16.77 -11.09
CA ARG A 116 -0.31 15.74 -11.67
C ARG A 116 -0.90 14.34 -11.49
N ALA A 117 -1.43 14.04 -10.30
CA ALA A 117 -2.11 12.77 -10.03
C ALA A 117 -3.29 12.54 -11.00
N ALA A 118 -4.12 13.56 -11.22
CA ALA A 118 -5.24 13.50 -12.15
C ALA A 118 -4.79 13.28 -13.60
N HIS A 119 -3.71 13.95 -14.02
CA HIS A 119 -3.18 13.84 -15.39
C HIS A 119 -2.67 12.43 -15.74
N VAL A 120 -2.01 11.74 -14.79
CA VAL A 120 -1.53 10.36 -15.01
C VAL A 120 -2.70 9.38 -15.19
N LEU A 121 -3.83 9.62 -14.51
CA LEU A 121 -5.00 8.75 -14.54
C LEU A 121 -6.02 9.07 -15.65
N ARG A 122 -5.72 10.00 -16.56
CA ARG A 122 -6.70 10.51 -17.55
C ARG A 122 -7.24 9.42 -18.50
N ASP A 123 -6.40 8.47 -18.88
CA ASP A 123 -6.73 7.40 -19.82
C ASP A 123 -7.11 6.07 -19.10
N GLN A 124 -7.10 6.08 -17.77
CA GLN A 124 -7.35 4.91 -16.95
C GLN A 124 -8.86 4.67 -16.77
N ILE A 125 -9.30 3.43 -16.99
CA ILE A 125 -10.72 3.04 -16.97
C ILE A 125 -11.14 2.32 -15.68
N SER A 126 -10.18 1.92 -14.84
CA SER A 126 -10.50 1.23 -13.59
C SER A 126 -11.31 2.14 -12.66
N LYS A 127 -12.32 1.58 -11.99
CA LYS A 127 -13.19 2.35 -11.07
C LYS A 127 -12.38 3.06 -9.98
N LYS A 128 -11.28 2.44 -9.53
CA LYS A 128 -10.36 2.99 -8.54
C LYS A 128 -9.57 4.19 -9.08
N ALA A 129 -9.07 4.09 -10.31
CA ALA A 129 -8.36 5.19 -10.98
C ALA A 129 -9.29 6.36 -11.30
N ILE A 130 -10.47 6.10 -11.87
CA ILE A 130 -11.48 7.14 -12.16
C ILE A 130 -11.87 7.89 -10.88
N PHE A 131 -12.11 7.15 -9.79
CA PHE A 131 -12.41 7.77 -8.50
C PHE A 131 -11.28 8.69 -8.04
N LEU A 132 -10.03 8.20 -8.03
CA LEU A 132 -8.89 8.99 -7.56
C LEU A 132 -8.64 10.22 -8.45
N ARG A 133 -8.84 10.10 -9.77
CA ARG A 133 -8.75 11.21 -10.71
C ARG A 133 -9.76 12.32 -10.39
N CYS A 134 -11.04 11.97 -10.24
CA CYS A 134 -12.08 12.94 -9.91
C CYS A 134 -11.84 13.56 -8.53
N TYR A 135 -11.39 12.76 -7.56
CA TYR A 135 -11.10 13.26 -6.22
C TYR A 135 -9.91 14.22 -6.20
N ALA A 136 -8.86 13.93 -6.96
CA ALA A 136 -7.72 14.84 -7.12
C ALA A 136 -8.14 16.16 -7.77
N LEU A 137 -8.93 16.14 -8.86
CA LEU A 137 -9.44 17.37 -9.49
C LEU A 137 -10.30 18.21 -8.54
N TYR A 138 -11.12 17.57 -7.69
CA TYR A 138 -11.88 18.28 -6.66
C TYR A 138 -10.96 18.98 -5.65
N LEU A 139 -9.93 18.30 -5.14
CA LEU A 139 -9.00 18.89 -4.18
C LEU A 139 -8.15 20.01 -4.80
N ASP A 140 -7.70 19.85 -6.04
CA ASP A 140 -6.98 20.87 -6.82
C ASP A 140 -7.79 22.18 -6.87
N GLY A 141 -9.06 22.09 -7.26
CA GLY A 141 -9.95 23.26 -7.31
C GLY A 141 -10.28 23.85 -5.94
N VAL A 142 -10.41 23.03 -4.89
CA VAL A 142 -10.61 23.51 -3.52
C VAL A 142 -9.38 24.25 -2.98
N GLU A 143 -8.17 23.81 -3.35
CA GLU A 143 -6.94 24.52 -2.97
C GLU A 143 -6.78 25.83 -3.74
N GLU A 144 -7.08 25.86 -5.05
CA GLU A 144 -7.07 27.10 -5.84
C GLU A 144 -7.99 28.18 -5.24
N VAL A 145 -9.20 27.81 -4.81
CA VAL A 145 -10.16 28.76 -4.20
C VAL A 145 -9.68 29.28 -2.84
N LYS A 146 -8.94 28.49 -2.05
CA LYS A 146 -8.40 28.92 -0.74
C LYS A 146 -7.21 29.88 -0.86
N MET A 147 -6.59 29.96 -2.03
CA MET A 147 -5.46 30.85 -2.29
C MET A 147 -5.89 32.23 -2.82
N LEU A 148 -7.20 32.43 -3.04
CA LEU A 148 -7.83 33.71 -3.40
C LEU A 148 -8.43 34.39 -2.15
#